data_AF-Q94722-F1
#
_entry.id   AF-Q94722-F1
#
_cell.length_a   1.000
_cell.length_b   1.000
_cell.length_c   1.000
_cell.angle_alpha   90.00
_cell.angle_beta   90.00
_cell.angle_gamma   90.00
#
_symmetry.space_group_name_H-M   'P 1'
#
loop_
_entity.id
_entity.type
_entity.pdbx_description
1 polymer ?
#
loop_
_entity_poly.entity_id
_entity_poly.type
_entity_poly.pdbx_seq_one_letter_code
_entity_poly.pdbx_strand_id
1 'polypeptide(L)'
;MNQKFFILSLMLALAASQTYSLTSCTCAQLLSEGDCTKNASLGCSWDSTKKACAVSTTPVTPVMTYAAYCDTFAETDCPKAKPCTDCGSYAACAWVDSKCTYFTGCTAFAKTTDSDCQAISNRCITDGTHCVEVDACNTYKKQLPCVKNTAGSLCYWDATNNTCVDANTCDKLPVNLATDSDCRALISTCTTKTGGECVDSGNNCSDQTLEIQCVWNKLKTT
;
A
#
# COMPACT_ATOMS: atom_id res chain seq x y z
N MET A 1 -15.01 44.00 42.70
CA MET A 1 -14.25 42.74 42.83
C MET A 1 -14.81 41.75 41.81
N ASN A 2 -14.02 41.38 40.81
CA ASN A 2 -14.51 40.84 39.53
C ASN A 2 -15.02 39.39 39.64
N GLN A 3 -16.34 39.21 39.53
CA GLN A 3 -17.03 37.91 39.53
C GLN A 3 -16.46 36.92 38.50
N LYS A 4 -15.94 37.41 37.37
CA LYS A 4 -15.26 36.59 36.35
C LYS A 4 -13.93 36.00 36.85
N PHE A 5 -13.23 36.70 37.75
CA PHE A 5 -11.96 36.25 38.32
C PHE A 5 -12.17 35.10 39.31
N PHE A 6 -13.27 35.16 40.08
CA PHE A 6 -13.68 34.05 40.96
C PHE A 6 -14.06 32.80 40.17
N ILE A 7 -14.80 32.95 39.05
CA ILE A 7 -15.18 31.80 38.21
C ILE A 7 -13.94 31.15 37.57
N LEU A 8 -12.98 31.96 37.09
CA LEU A 8 -11.75 31.44 36.49
C LEU A 8 -10.88 30.72 37.53
N SER A 9 -10.78 31.28 38.74
CA SER A 9 -10.03 30.65 39.84
C SER A 9 -10.67 29.35 40.31
N LEU A 10 -12.02 29.27 40.32
CA LEU A 10 -12.75 28.05 40.62
C LEU A 10 -12.55 26.96 39.56
N MET A 11 -12.56 27.33 38.27
CA MET A 11 -12.28 26.41 37.16
C MET A 11 -10.85 25.84 37.20
N LEU A 12 -9.85 26.66 37.55
CA LEU A 12 -8.47 26.19 37.73
C LEU A 12 -8.33 25.23 38.92
N ALA A 13 -9.02 25.49 40.03
CA ALA A 13 -9.01 24.61 41.19
C ALA A 13 -9.67 23.24 40.91
N LEU A 14 -10.75 23.23 40.09
CA LEU A 14 -11.42 22.02 39.61
C LEU A 14 -10.55 21.20 38.63
N ALA A 15 -9.68 21.83 37.85
CA ALA A 15 -8.76 21.13 36.96
C ALA A 15 -7.56 20.51 37.73
N ALA A 16 -7.08 21.19 38.77
CA ALA A 16 -5.93 20.74 39.57
C ALA A 16 -6.26 19.63 40.59
N SER A 17 -7.54 19.37 40.87
CA SER A 17 -8.00 18.35 41.82
C SER A 17 -8.36 17.01 41.15
N GLN A 18 -8.25 16.91 39.83
CA GLN A 18 -8.55 15.67 39.11
C GLN A 18 -7.35 14.73 39.22
N THR A 19 -7.55 13.64 39.95
CA THR A 19 -6.65 12.50 39.95
C THR A 19 -7.09 11.58 38.81
N TYR A 20 -6.34 11.57 37.71
CA TYR A 20 -6.59 10.67 36.59
C TYR A 20 -5.94 9.33 36.92
N SER A 21 -6.71 8.24 36.88
CA SER A 21 -6.12 6.91 37.02
C SER A 21 -5.33 6.57 35.76
N LEU A 22 -4.06 6.18 35.91
CA LEU A 22 -3.22 5.66 34.82
C LEU A 22 -3.50 4.17 34.51
N THR A 23 -4.42 3.55 35.25
CA THR A 23 -4.83 2.16 35.02
C THR A 23 -5.84 2.09 33.88
N SER A 24 -5.58 1.24 32.89
CA SER A 24 -6.55 0.89 31.84
C SER A 24 -7.86 0.40 32.45
N CYS A 25 -8.99 0.95 32.00
CA CYS A 25 -10.31 0.55 32.48
C CYS A 25 -10.60 -0.93 32.15
N THR A 26 -11.28 -1.63 33.06
CA THR A 26 -11.89 -2.93 32.77
C THR A 26 -13.26 -2.72 32.11
N CYS A 27 -13.75 -3.68 31.31
CA CYS A 27 -15.05 -3.55 30.64
C CYS A 27 -16.20 -3.25 31.60
N ALA A 28 -16.18 -3.84 32.81
CA ALA A 28 -17.20 -3.61 33.83
C ALA A 28 -17.24 -2.14 34.36
N GLN A 29 -16.16 -1.38 34.18
CA GLN A 29 -16.07 0.03 34.58
C GLN A 29 -16.59 0.98 33.49
N LEU A 30 -16.87 0.49 32.28
CA LEU A 30 -17.39 1.27 31.16
C LEU A 30 -18.92 1.28 31.21
N LEU A 31 -19.50 2.34 31.80
CA LEU A 31 -20.94 2.42 32.05
C LEU A 31 -21.77 2.98 30.88
N SER A 32 -21.10 3.42 29.80
CA SER A 32 -21.76 3.97 28.61
C SER A 32 -21.45 3.14 27.37
N GLU A 33 -22.42 3.10 26.45
CA GLU A 33 -22.26 2.45 25.15
C GLU A 33 -21.12 3.07 24.33
N GLY A 34 -21.00 4.39 24.36
CA GLY A 34 -19.94 5.11 23.66
C GLY A 34 -18.55 4.78 24.18
N ASP A 35 -18.39 4.62 25.49
CA ASP A 35 -17.09 4.25 26.08
C ASP A 35 -16.78 2.77 25.87
N CYS A 36 -17.79 1.91 25.96
CA CYS A 36 -17.65 0.48 25.70
C CYS A 36 -17.21 0.19 24.26
N THR A 37 -17.84 0.85 23.28
CA THR A 37 -17.54 0.66 21.85
C THR A 37 -16.16 1.22 21.45
N LYS A 38 -15.72 2.34 22.05
CA LYS A 38 -14.37 2.89 21.83
C LYS A 38 -13.24 2.02 22.40
N ASN A 39 -13.56 1.14 23.34
CA ASN A 39 -12.60 0.24 23.99
C ASN A 39 -12.76 -1.22 23.54
N ALA A 40 -13.25 -1.44 22.31
CA ALA A 40 -13.35 -2.78 21.70
C ALA A 40 -11.99 -3.52 21.67
N SER A 41 -10.87 -2.80 21.64
CA SER A 41 -9.51 -3.35 21.72
C SER A 41 -9.22 -4.09 23.04
N LEU A 42 -9.97 -3.82 24.11
CA LEU A 42 -9.91 -4.54 25.39
C LEU A 42 -10.79 -5.79 25.42
N GLY A 43 -11.42 -6.17 24.30
CA GLY A 43 -12.35 -7.30 24.22
C GLY A 43 -13.74 -7.02 24.81
N CYS A 44 -14.07 -5.74 25.01
CA CYS A 44 -15.35 -5.30 25.55
C CYS A 44 -16.44 -5.26 24.48
N SER A 45 -17.66 -5.63 24.86
CA SER A 45 -18.86 -5.50 24.03
C SER A 45 -20.03 -4.97 24.85
N TRP A 46 -20.84 -4.11 24.23
CA TRP A 46 -22.02 -3.52 24.86
C TRP A 46 -23.21 -4.47 24.76
N ASP A 47 -23.77 -4.87 25.90
CA ASP A 47 -25.02 -5.61 25.96
C ASP A 47 -26.17 -4.61 26.04
N SER A 48 -26.85 -4.40 24.91
CA SER A 48 -28.00 -3.48 24.81
C SER A 48 -29.22 -3.93 25.63
N THR A 49 -29.31 -5.22 25.97
CA THR A 49 -30.40 -5.79 26.77
C THR A 49 -30.14 -5.56 28.26
N LYS A 50 -28.89 -5.74 28.71
CA LYS A 50 -28.48 -5.51 30.11
C LYS A 50 -28.04 -4.07 30.39
N LYS A 51 -27.91 -3.25 29.34
CA LYS A 51 -27.38 -1.87 29.40
C LYS A 51 -26.03 -1.81 30.13
N ALA A 52 -25.17 -2.78 29.83
CA ALA A 52 -23.91 -2.96 30.52
C ALA A 52 -22.81 -3.38 29.55
N CYS A 53 -21.60 -2.89 29.80
CA CYS A 53 -20.41 -3.34 29.08
C CYS A 53 -19.84 -4.58 29.77
N ALA A 54 -19.57 -5.63 29.01
CA ALA A 54 -19.00 -6.88 29.51
C ALA A 54 -17.88 -7.38 28.60
N VAL A 55 -17.05 -8.27 29.13
CA VAL A 55 -16.10 -9.03 28.32
C VAL A 55 -16.91 -9.92 27.37
N SER A 56 -16.59 -9.89 26.08
CA SER A 56 -17.31 -10.69 25.10
C SER A 56 -17.16 -12.19 25.38
N THR A 57 -18.27 -12.94 25.33
CA THR A 57 -18.32 -14.40 25.62
C THR A 57 -18.36 -15.26 24.35
N THR A 58 -18.49 -14.65 23.17
CA THR A 58 -18.05 -15.30 21.93
C THR A 58 -16.54 -15.55 22.04
N PRO A 59 -15.98 -16.64 21.51
CA PRO A 59 -14.53 -16.77 21.38
C PRO A 59 -14.06 -15.59 20.53
N VAL A 60 -13.60 -14.53 21.18
CA VAL A 60 -12.58 -13.68 20.62
C VAL A 60 -11.45 -14.65 20.39
N THR A 61 -11.27 -15.09 19.14
CA THR A 61 -9.96 -15.50 18.65
C THR A 61 -8.97 -14.57 19.33
N PRO A 62 -7.98 -15.09 20.08
CA PRO A 62 -7.09 -14.27 20.86
C PRO A 62 -6.68 -13.10 19.98
N VAL A 63 -6.81 -11.87 20.49
CA VAL A 63 -6.37 -10.67 19.78
C VAL A 63 -4.85 -10.76 19.67
N MET A 64 -4.39 -11.65 18.81
CA MET A 64 -3.05 -11.65 18.27
C MET A 64 -2.99 -10.33 17.55
N THR A 65 -2.30 -9.37 18.16
CA THR A 65 -1.88 -8.19 17.45
C THR A 65 -1.13 -8.69 16.22
N TYR A 66 -1.34 -8.05 15.06
CA TYR A 66 -0.66 -8.52 13.85
C TYR A 66 0.86 -8.57 14.02
N ALA A 67 1.42 -7.76 14.92
CA ALA A 67 2.80 -7.85 15.38
C ALA A 67 3.13 -9.21 16.05
N ALA A 68 2.35 -9.65 17.05
CA ALA A 68 2.56 -10.94 17.71
C ALA A 68 2.37 -12.14 16.75
N TYR A 69 1.52 -11.98 15.73
CA TYR A 69 1.38 -12.96 14.66
C TYR A 69 2.64 -13.06 13.80
N CYS A 70 3.12 -11.93 13.28
CA CYS A 70 4.30 -11.90 12.42
C CYS A 70 5.56 -12.40 13.15
N ASP A 71 5.72 -12.10 14.44
CA ASP A 71 6.89 -12.48 15.26
C ASP A 71 7.17 -14.01 15.31
N THR A 72 6.23 -14.85 14.85
CA THR A 72 6.36 -16.32 14.84
C THR A 72 7.00 -16.91 13.58
N PHE A 73 7.18 -16.11 12.53
CA PHE A 73 7.67 -16.60 11.23
C PHE A 73 9.16 -16.33 11.03
N ALA A 74 9.87 -17.33 10.49
CA ALA A 74 11.23 -17.18 10.01
C ALA A 74 11.27 -16.40 8.67
N GLU A 75 12.45 -15.96 8.25
CA GLU A 75 12.68 -15.13 7.05
C GLU A 75 11.96 -15.65 5.80
N THR A 76 12.04 -16.95 5.53
CA THR A 76 11.48 -17.58 4.34
C THR A 76 9.96 -17.68 4.33
N ASP A 77 9.34 -17.58 5.51
CA ASP A 77 7.91 -17.77 5.72
C ASP A 77 7.19 -16.45 6.02
N CYS A 78 7.94 -15.44 6.50
CA CYS A 78 7.41 -14.14 6.86
C CYS A 78 6.66 -13.43 5.70
N PRO A 79 7.22 -13.30 4.48
CA PRO A 79 6.51 -12.69 3.36
C PRO A 79 5.32 -13.52 2.84
N LYS A 80 5.17 -14.77 3.28
CA LYS A 80 4.05 -15.65 2.89
C LYS A 80 2.93 -15.63 3.91
N ALA A 81 3.16 -15.06 5.09
CA ALA A 81 2.20 -15.03 6.18
C ALA A 81 1.09 -14.01 5.90
N LYS A 82 -0.15 -14.52 5.81
CA LYS A 82 -1.36 -13.73 5.54
C LYS A 82 -2.38 -13.93 6.68
N PRO A 83 -2.33 -13.13 7.76
CA PRO A 83 -3.27 -13.17 8.88
C PRO A 83 -4.68 -12.68 8.53
N CYS A 84 -4.88 -12.14 7.33
CA CYS A 84 -6.10 -11.49 6.90
C CYS A 84 -6.63 -12.13 5.61
N THR A 85 -7.91 -12.49 5.59
CA THR A 85 -8.58 -13.01 4.40
C THR A 85 -8.62 -11.98 3.26
N ASP A 86 -8.73 -10.69 3.62
CA ASP A 86 -9.03 -9.60 2.69
C ASP A 86 -7.79 -8.81 2.23
N CYS A 87 -6.59 -9.21 2.65
CA CYS A 87 -5.34 -8.56 2.24
C CYS A 87 -4.95 -8.84 0.77
N GLY A 88 -5.88 -9.22 -0.11
CA GLY A 88 -5.62 -9.44 -1.54
C GLY A 88 -4.45 -10.41 -1.82
N SER A 89 -3.62 -10.09 -2.80
CA SER A 89 -2.41 -10.86 -3.16
C SER A 89 -1.16 -10.43 -2.37
N TYR A 90 -1.34 -9.82 -1.18
CA TYR A 90 -0.28 -9.12 -0.45
C TYR A 90 0.13 -9.86 0.83
N ALA A 91 1.44 -9.82 1.13
CA ALA A 91 1.98 -10.23 2.42
C ALA A 91 1.57 -9.22 3.50
N ALA A 92 1.04 -9.68 4.64
CA ALA A 92 0.74 -8.76 5.75
C ALA A 92 1.91 -8.63 6.74
N CYS A 93 2.93 -9.48 6.62
CA CYS A 93 4.15 -9.42 7.38
C CYS A 93 5.33 -9.13 6.45
N ALA A 94 6.34 -8.40 6.96
CA ALA A 94 7.56 -8.06 6.25
C ALA A 94 8.78 -8.43 7.09
N TRP A 95 9.79 -9.02 6.45
CA TRP A 95 11.07 -9.35 7.09
C TRP A 95 12.00 -8.14 7.08
N VAL A 96 12.35 -7.64 8.27
CA VAL A 96 13.08 -6.39 8.46
C VAL A 96 14.03 -6.57 9.63
N ASP A 97 15.32 -6.26 9.43
CA ASP A 97 16.34 -6.33 10.48
C ASP A 97 16.36 -7.66 11.26
N SER A 98 16.26 -8.78 10.53
CA SER A 98 16.21 -10.15 11.09
C SER A 98 14.97 -10.45 11.96
N LYS A 99 13.91 -9.66 11.83
CA LYS A 99 12.64 -9.86 12.52
C LYS A 99 11.46 -9.77 11.54
N CYS A 100 10.51 -10.68 11.68
CA CYS A 100 9.25 -10.58 10.97
C CYS A 100 8.32 -9.61 11.68
N THR A 101 7.93 -8.52 11.02
CA THR A 101 7.09 -7.46 11.60
C THR A 101 5.82 -7.27 10.80
N TYR A 102 4.80 -6.69 11.43
CA TYR A 102 3.58 -6.33 10.72
C TYR A 102 3.83 -5.21 9.71
N PHE A 103 3.40 -5.42 8.48
CA PHE A 103 3.50 -4.42 7.43
C PHE A 103 2.47 -3.31 7.68
N THR A 104 2.95 -2.12 8.07
CA THR A 104 2.12 -0.94 8.31
C THR A 104 2.03 0.00 7.10
N GLY A 105 2.95 -0.12 6.15
CA GLY A 105 3.03 0.68 4.92
C GLY A 105 4.46 0.73 4.38
N CYS A 106 4.61 1.08 3.10
CA CYS A 106 5.92 1.09 2.45
C CYS A 106 6.91 2.10 3.07
N THR A 107 6.41 3.26 3.53
CA THR A 107 7.26 4.37 4.02
C THR A 107 8.03 4.06 5.31
N ALA A 108 7.70 2.96 5.99
CA ALA A 108 8.47 2.46 7.13
C ALA A 108 9.85 1.92 6.74
N PHE A 109 10.10 1.68 5.45
CA PHE A 109 11.30 0.99 4.98
C PHE A 109 12.21 1.92 4.18
N ALA A 110 13.38 2.23 4.74
CA ALA A 110 14.42 3.02 4.09
C ALA A 110 15.25 2.16 3.12
N LYS A 111 14.64 1.77 1.99
CA LYS A 111 15.33 1.09 0.89
C LYS A 111 15.42 2.02 -0.31
N THR A 112 16.50 1.86 -1.06
CA THR A 112 16.82 2.73 -2.21
C THR A 112 16.60 2.05 -3.55
N THR A 113 16.35 0.73 -3.57
CA THR A 113 16.13 -0.05 -4.79
C THR A 113 14.72 -0.65 -4.85
N ASP A 114 14.19 -0.79 -6.06
CA ASP A 114 12.87 -1.39 -6.27
C ASP A 114 12.85 -2.86 -5.88
N SER A 115 13.94 -3.60 -6.13
CA SER A 115 14.04 -5.00 -5.75
C SER A 115 13.91 -5.18 -4.23
N ASP A 116 14.52 -4.31 -3.44
CA ASP A 116 14.42 -4.36 -1.98
C ASP A 116 13.00 -3.99 -1.51
N CYS A 117 12.39 -2.97 -2.09
CA CYS A 117 11.01 -2.59 -1.77
C CYS A 117 10.02 -3.68 -2.17
N GLN A 118 10.18 -4.30 -3.34
CA GLN A 118 9.31 -5.36 -3.84
C GLN A 118 9.50 -6.67 -3.07
N ALA A 119 10.70 -6.93 -2.53
CA ALA A 119 10.95 -8.06 -1.62
C ALA A 119 10.19 -7.91 -0.29
N ILE A 120 9.98 -6.67 0.17
CA ILE A 120 9.13 -6.37 1.34
C ILE A 120 7.66 -6.54 0.97
N SER A 121 7.23 -5.90 -0.11
CA SER A 121 5.87 -6.03 -0.62
C SER A 121 5.79 -5.58 -2.08
N ASN A 122 5.05 -6.32 -2.91
CA ASN A 122 4.87 -5.98 -4.32
C ASN A 122 4.12 -4.64 -4.56
N ARG A 123 3.48 -4.09 -3.53
CA ARG A 123 2.88 -2.74 -3.49
C ARG A 123 3.89 -1.62 -3.22
N CYS A 124 5.16 -1.93 -2.98
CA CYS A 124 6.16 -0.92 -2.62
C CYS A 124 7.14 -0.66 -3.75
N ILE A 125 7.37 0.62 -4.06
CA ILE A 125 8.35 1.09 -5.05
C ILE A 125 9.32 2.07 -4.39
N THR A 126 10.56 2.21 -4.85
CA THR A 126 11.51 3.14 -4.23
C THR A 126 11.27 4.59 -4.68
N ASP A 127 11.40 5.54 -3.75
CA ASP A 127 11.52 6.96 -4.07
C ASP A 127 12.98 7.48 -4.08
N GLY A 128 13.92 6.58 -3.80
CA GLY A 128 15.36 6.81 -3.76
C GLY A 128 15.90 6.87 -2.33
N THR A 129 15.02 7.04 -1.34
CA THR A 129 15.38 7.09 0.08
C THR A 129 14.56 6.09 0.89
N HIS A 130 13.26 5.99 0.60
CA HIS A 130 12.34 5.06 1.23
C HIS A 130 11.50 4.33 0.17
N CYS A 131 10.92 3.22 0.58
CA CYS A 131 9.83 2.64 -0.17
C CYS A 131 8.57 3.51 -0.02
N VAL A 132 7.79 3.62 -1.07
CA VAL A 132 6.51 4.31 -1.13
C VAL A 132 5.48 3.38 -1.78
N GLU A 133 4.20 3.65 -1.55
CA GLU A 133 3.14 2.84 -2.14
C GLU A 133 3.10 3.01 -3.66
N VAL A 134 2.78 1.92 -4.36
CA VAL A 134 2.42 1.96 -5.77
C VAL A 134 1.06 2.65 -5.89
N ASP A 135 0.95 3.58 -6.83
CA ASP A 135 -0.23 4.43 -7.00
C ASP A 135 -0.41 4.73 -8.50
N ALA A 136 -1.44 5.49 -8.89
CA ALA A 136 -1.61 5.90 -10.28
C ALA A 136 -0.41 6.71 -10.78
N CYS A 137 0.00 6.50 -12.04
CA CYS A 137 1.22 7.12 -12.58
C CYS A 137 1.26 8.64 -12.36
N ASN A 138 0.12 9.33 -12.53
CA ASN A 138 0.02 10.79 -12.38
C ASN A 138 0.24 11.33 -10.95
N THR A 139 0.23 10.46 -9.93
CA THR A 139 0.46 10.88 -8.53
C THR A 139 1.96 10.97 -8.23
N TYR A 140 2.81 10.23 -8.94
CA TYR A 140 4.25 10.28 -8.78
C TYR A 140 4.83 11.65 -9.14
N LYS A 141 5.60 12.22 -8.20
CA LYS A 141 6.24 13.54 -8.32
C LYS A 141 7.74 13.46 -8.61
N LYS A 142 8.30 12.25 -8.64
CA LYS A 142 9.70 11.98 -8.90
C LYS A 142 9.79 10.93 -10.01
N GLN A 143 10.86 10.98 -10.78
CA GLN A 143 11.12 10.01 -11.85
C GLN A 143 11.28 8.59 -11.32
N LEU A 144 11.96 8.41 -10.18
CA LEU A 144 12.30 7.09 -9.68
C LEU A 144 11.09 6.18 -9.40
N PRO A 145 10.03 6.62 -8.70
CA PRO A 145 8.84 5.79 -8.50
C PRO A 145 7.94 5.69 -9.75
N CYS A 146 8.25 6.37 -10.85
CA CYS A 146 7.46 6.34 -12.08
C CYS A 146 7.73 5.08 -12.92
N VAL A 147 7.35 3.91 -12.41
CA VAL A 147 7.61 2.62 -13.07
C VAL A 147 6.32 1.90 -13.44
N LYS A 148 5.36 1.80 -12.51
CA LYS A 148 4.10 1.09 -12.72
C LYS A 148 2.98 1.64 -11.85
N ASN A 149 1.74 1.42 -12.24
CA ASN A 149 0.57 1.74 -11.45
C ASN A 149 0.05 0.54 -10.64
N THR A 150 -1.03 0.75 -9.89
CA THR A 150 -1.66 -0.28 -9.03
C THR A 150 -2.21 -1.47 -9.79
N ALA A 151 -2.49 -1.34 -11.09
CA ALA A 151 -2.89 -2.44 -11.97
C ALA A 151 -1.69 -3.22 -12.54
N GLY A 152 -0.46 -2.76 -12.26
CA GLY A 152 0.76 -3.32 -12.83
C GLY A 152 1.10 -2.82 -14.23
N SER A 153 0.29 -1.91 -14.79
CA SER A 153 0.60 -1.27 -16.07
C SER A 153 1.77 -0.30 -15.92
N LEU A 154 2.59 -0.18 -16.97
CA LEU A 154 3.79 0.64 -16.95
C LEU A 154 3.47 2.14 -16.92
N CYS A 155 4.34 2.88 -16.24
CA CYS A 155 4.38 4.33 -16.25
C CYS A 155 5.56 4.84 -17.10
N TYR A 156 5.45 6.08 -17.55
CA TYR A 156 6.46 6.79 -18.30
C TYR A 156 6.71 8.16 -17.67
N TRP A 157 7.98 8.50 -17.47
CA TRP A 157 8.38 9.82 -16.98
C TRP A 157 8.53 10.80 -18.15
N ASP A 158 7.61 11.75 -18.23
CA ASP A 158 7.70 12.86 -19.18
C ASP A 158 8.68 13.90 -18.64
N ALA A 159 9.92 13.82 -19.10
CA ALA A 159 10.99 14.75 -18.71
C ALA A 159 10.73 16.21 -19.18
N THR A 160 9.89 16.41 -20.22
CA THR A 160 9.54 17.74 -20.69
C THR A 160 8.56 18.43 -19.73
N ASN A 161 7.57 17.69 -19.25
CA ASN A 161 6.56 18.21 -18.32
C ASN A 161 6.91 17.97 -16.84
N ASN A 162 7.98 17.21 -16.57
CA ASN A 162 8.39 16.79 -15.23
C ASN A 162 7.26 16.07 -14.47
N THR A 163 6.52 15.22 -15.19
CA THR A 163 5.36 14.48 -14.68
C THR A 163 5.46 13.01 -15.07
N CYS A 164 4.86 12.17 -14.25
CA CYS A 164 4.68 10.76 -14.57
C CYS A 164 3.30 10.54 -15.19
N VAL A 165 3.23 9.74 -16.24
CA VAL A 165 1.99 9.43 -16.98
C VAL A 165 1.92 7.94 -17.28
N ASP A 166 0.76 7.43 -17.64
CA ASP A 166 0.65 6.04 -18.10
C ASP A 166 1.39 5.85 -19.45
N ALA A 167 2.12 4.73 -19.57
CA ALA A 167 2.85 4.37 -20.78
C ALA A 167 1.92 3.71 -21.82
N ASN A 168 0.93 4.48 -22.31
CA ASN A 168 -0.13 3.97 -23.18
C ASN A 168 0.19 4.03 -24.69
N THR A 169 1.39 4.47 -25.07
CA THR A 169 1.82 4.57 -26.46
C THR A 169 3.18 3.90 -26.64
N CYS A 170 3.45 3.38 -27.84
CA CYS A 170 4.65 2.58 -28.11
C CYS A 170 5.95 3.31 -27.77
N ASP A 171 6.01 4.60 -28.04
CA ASP A 171 7.14 5.50 -27.78
C ASP A 171 7.41 5.74 -26.28
N LYS A 172 6.44 5.40 -25.41
CA LYS A 172 6.54 5.55 -23.95
C LYS A 172 6.90 4.25 -23.24
N LEU A 173 7.08 3.15 -23.98
CA LEU A 173 7.49 1.87 -23.42
C LEU A 173 9.01 1.86 -23.16
N PRO A 174 9.49 0.96 -22.27
CA PRO A 174 10.92 0.83 -21.97
C PRO A 174 11.80 0.61 -23.20
N VAL A 175 12.94 1.28 -23.23
CA VAL A 175 13.87 1.25 -24.37
C VAL A 175 14.62 -0.08 -24.52
N ASN A 176 14.67 -0.89 -23.46
CA ASN A 176 15.37 -2.18 -23.45
C ASN A 176 14.57 -3.33 -24.09
N LEU A 177 13.37 -3.07 -24.61
CA LEU A 177 12.55 -4.06 -25.32
C LEU A 177 13.12 -4.26 -26.72
N ALA A 178 13.61 -5.47 -27.01
CA ALA A 178 14.41 -5.75 -28.20
C ALA A 178 13.68 -6.62 -29.23
N THR A 179 12.52 -7.18 -28.89
CA THR A 179 11.78 -8.09 -29.77
C THR A 179 10.36 -7.60 -30.02
N ASP A 180 9.79 -8.02 -31.15
CA ASP A 180 8.38 -7.76 -31.47
C ASP A 180 7.45 -8.31 -30.39
N SER A 181 7.73 -9.51 -29.85
CA SER A 181 6.92 -10.08 -28.77
C SER A 181 6.96 -9.26 -27.49
N ASP A 182 8.12 -8.68 -27.13
CA ASP A 182 8.24 -7.85 -25.93
C ASP A 182 7.34 -6.61 -26.03
N CYS A 183 7.38 -5.93 -27.18
CA CYS A 183 6.55 -4.76 -27.42
C CYS A 183 5.05 -5.11 -27.47
N ARG A 184 4.69 -6.19 -28.17
CA ARG A 184 3.29 -6.61 -28.35
C ARG A 184 2.67 -7.18 -27.09
N ALA A 185 3.46 -7.76 -26.18
CA ALA A 185 2.98 -8.21 -24.88
C ALA A 185 2.50 -7.04 -24.01
N LEU A 186 3.10 -5.86 -24.16
CA LEU A 186 2.73 -4.65 -23.43
C LEU A 186 1.60 -3.89 -24.14
N ILE A 187 1.76 -3.64 -25.44
CA ILE A 187 0.75 -2.98 -26.27
C ILE A 187 0.68 -3.71 -27.61
N SER A 188 -0.42 -4.43 -27.85
CA SER A 188 -0.60 -5.32 -29.02
C SER A 188 -0.38 -4.67 -30.40
N THR A 189 -0.56 -3.35 -30.49
CA THR A 189 -0.40 -2.54 -31.69
C THR A 189 1.02 -2.02 -31.93
N CYS A 190 1.96 -2.33 -31.04
CA CYS A 190 3.36 -1.95 -31.17
C CYS A 190 4.19 -3.07 -31.81
N THR A 191 5.40 -2.74 -32.23
CA THR A 191 6.44 -3.66 -32.70
C THR A 191 7.80 -3.09 -32.31
N THR A 192 8.88 -3.85 -32.45
CA THR A 192 10.23 -3.35 -32.15
C THR A 192 10.84 -2.59 -33.34
N LYS A 193 11.80 -1.68 -33.14
CA LYS A 193 12.55 -1.02 -34.22
C LYS A 193 14.05 -1.35 -34.19
N THR A 194 14.80 -0.86 -35.19
CA THR A 194 16.24 -1.08 -35.31
C THR A 194 16.95 -0.54 -34.08
N GLY A 195 17.73 -1.39 -33.41
CA GLY A 195 18.44 -1.02 -32.18
C GLY A 195 17.63 -1.21 -30.89
N GLY A 196 16.41 -1.76 -30.97
CA GLY A 196 15.51 -1.95 -29.84
C GLY A 196 14.44 -0.86 -29.74
N GLU A 197 13.73 -0.84 -28.61
CA GLU A 197 12.55 0.01 -28.33
C GLU A 197 11.30 -0.37 -29.14
N CYS A 198 10.16 0.20 -28.73
CA CYS A 198 8.87 -0.05 -29.36
C CYS A 198 8.39 1.14 -30.22
N VAL A 199 7.74 0.81 -31.33
CA VAL A 199 7.13 1.73 -32.28
C VAL A 199 5.77 1.18 -32.70
N ASP A 200 4.89 2.04 -33.24
CA ASP A 200 3.63 1.58 -33.84
C ASP A 200 3.91 0.56 -34.96
N SER A 201 3.14 -0.52 -35.01
CA SER A 201 3.38 -1.59 -35.98
C SER A 201 2.99 -1.25 -37.42
N GLY A 202 2.41 -0.07 -37.68
CA GLY A 202 1.72 0.22 -38.94
C GLY A 202 0.46 -0.64 -39.08
N ASN A 203 -0.45 -0.33 -39.99
CA ASN A 203 -1.72 -1.04 -40.09
C ASN A 203 -1.53 -2.48 -40.61
N ASN A 204 -0.65 -2.64 -41.60
CA ASN A 204 -0.40 -3.88 -42.30
C ASN A 204 1.07 -4.31 -42.17
N CYS A 205 1.35 -5.60 -42.39
CA CYS A 205 2.73 -6.10 -42.46
C CYS A 205 3.56 -5.40 -43.54
N SER A 206 2.94 -4.85 -44.60
CA SER A 206 3.62 -4.06 -45.61
C SER A 206 4.18 -2.73 -45.09
N ASP A 207 3.64 -2.22 -43.97
CA ASP A 207 4.08 -0.97 -43.35
C ASP A 207 5.30 -1.20 -42.44
N GLN A 208 5.63 -2.47 -42.18
CA GLN A 208 6.73 -2.90 -41.32
C GLN A 208 8.02 -3.00 -42.13
N THR A 209 9.11 -2.50 -41.57
CA THR A 209 10.38 -2.31 -42.28
C THR A 209 11.43 -3.35 -41.92
N LEU A 210 11.23 -4.11 -40.85
CA LEU A 210 12.15 -5.17 -40.40
C LEU A 210 11.47 -6.52 -40.44
N GLU A 211 12.22 -7.55 -40.81
CA GLU A 211 11.73 -8.93 -40.86
C GLU A 211 11.19 -9.40 -39.50
N ILE A 212 11.84 -9.01 -38.40
CA ILE A 212 11.41 -9.33 -37.03
C ILE A 212 10.04 -8.76 -36.64
N GLN A 213 9.51 -7.79 -37.39
CA GLN A 213 8.21 -7.16 -37.13
C GLN A 213 7.07 -7.94 -37.80
N CYS A 214 7.36 -8.72 -38.85
CA CYS A 214 6.42 -9.37 -39.75
C CYS A 214 5.74 -10.60 -39.13
N VAL A 215 5.00 -10.38 -38.04
CA VAL A 215 4.28 -11.42 -37.30
C VAL A 215 2.78 -11.37 -37.60
N TRP A 216 2.17 -10.18 -37.51
CA TRP A 216 0.78 -9.92 -37.91
C TRP A 216 0.49 -8.43 -38.15
N ASN A 217 -0.62 -8.16 -38.85
CA ASN A 217 -1.21 -6.82 -38.99
C ASN A 217 -1.66 -6.27 -37.63
N LYS A 218 -1.64 -4.95 -37.44
CA LYS A 218 -1.98 -4.26 -36.16
C LYS A 218 -3.29 -4.69 -35.55
N LEU A 219 -4.32 -4.84 -36.38
CA LEU A 219 -5.57 -5.46 -36.00
C LEU A 219 -5.47 -6.92 -36.37
N LYS A 220 -5.28 -7.77 -35.35
CA LYS A 220 -5.28 -9.22 -35.52
C LYS A 220 -6.64 -9.62 -36.11
N THR A 221 -6.66 -9.89 -37.39
CA THR A 221 -7.82 -10.47 -38.06
C THR A 221 -7.82 -11.94 -37.69
N THR A 222 -8.80 -12.33 -36.86
CA THR A 222 -9.05 -13.73 -36.48
C THR A 222 -9.29 -14.61 -37.68
#